data_AF-D2B777-F1
#
_entry.id   AF-D2B777-F1
#
_cell.length_a   1.000
_cell.length_b   1.000
_cell.length_c   1.000
_cell.angle_alpha   90.00
_cell.angle_beta   90.00
_cell.angle_gamma   90.00
#
_symmetry.space_group_name_H-M   'P 1'
#
loop_
_entity.id
_entity.type
_entity.pdbx_description
1 polymer ?
#
loop_
_entity_poly.entity_id
_entity_poly.type
_entity_poly.pdbx_seq_one_letter_code
_entity_poly.pdbx_strand_id
1 'polypeptide(L)'
;MSSLDGLLNARPTKEVWQEVCLRLAELDEEELAAVAPRVLSWPAQQRPMPDDDVPAEQKAFGPVALDARGRLLAHTAPDGRVVIREADGGAVLAAAQTGLTDVNALAFAPDGAALFAVGGAVEGAAVRGAQAGPAARMLNLDPAPDHPSLTAGALVRSAELPGELDAASPFAATSTRAVWADRGPFAFVASDHGSVLFDSVGRTLWAHPSGQIVSFTPDGQAMVTVGESIDAWFLAGLAVPERTGPGAADRTAGAPR
;
A
#
# COMPACT_ATOMS: atom_id res chain seq x y z
N MET A 1 10.51 -41.24 -6.54
CA MET A 1 9.59 -40.47 -5.68
C MET A 1 9.53 -41.19 -4.34
N SER A 2 9.88 -40.50 -3.25
CA SER A 2 9.89 -41.09 -1.90
C SER A 2 8.47 -41.09 -1.34
N SER A 3 8.07 -42.17 -0.66
CA SER A 3 6.76 -42.24 0.00
C SER A 3 6.71 -41.31 1.22
N LEU A 4 5.51 -40.87 1.61
CA LEU A 4 5.30 -40.06 2.83
C LEU A 4 5.88 -40.75 4.07
N ASP A 5 5.75 -42.08 4.15
CA ASP A 5 6.38 -42.88 5.20
C ASP A 5 7.91 -42.81 5.19
N GLY A 6 8.52 -42.86 4.00
CA GLY A 6 9.97 -42.73 3.86
C GLY A 6 10.46 -41.35 4.28
N LEU A 7 9.69 -40.31 3.98
CA LEU A 7 10.01 -38.93 4.34
C LEU A 7 9.90 -38.68 5.84
N LEU A 8 8.83 -39.15 6.48
CA LEU A 8 8.63 -38.99 7.93
C LEU A 8 9.66 -39.76 8.78
N ASN A 9 10.26 -40.81 8.22
CA ASN A 9 11.32 -41.59 8.85
C ASN A 9 12.74 -41.09 8.49
N ALA A 10 12.88 -40.16 7.55
CA ALA A 10 14.16 -39.60 7.17
C ALA A 10 14.71 -38.65 8.24
N ARG A 11 15.99 -38.27 8.12
CA ARG A 11 16.57 -37.25 8.98
C ARG A 11 15.77 -35.95 8.84
N PRO A 12 15.27 -35.38 9.94
CA PRO A 12 14.55 -34.12 9.88
C PRO A 12 15.43 -32.98 9.33
N THR A 13 14.98 -32.35 8.23
CA THR A 13 15.55 -31.14 7.62
C THR A 13 14.42 -30.29 7.00
N LYS A 14 14.70 -29.03 6.66
CA LYS A 14 13.71 -28.15 6.02
C LYS A 14 13.27 -28.68 4.65
N GLU A 15 14.20 -29.21 3.87
CA GLU A 15 13.96 -29.74 2.53
C GLU A 15 13.07 -30.99 2.57
N VAL A 16 13.28 -31.88 3.54
CA VAL A 16 12.41 -33.06 3.73
C VAL A 16 11.02 -32.63 4.20
N TRP A 17 10.93 -31.61 5.05
CA TRP A 17 9.66 -31.08 5.52
C TRP A 17 8.81 -30.47 4.40
N GLN A 18 9.41 -29.75 3.45
CA GLN A 18 8.70 -29.24 2.27
C GLN A 18 8.05 -30.36 1.47
N GLU A 19 8.78 -31.44 1.19
CA GLU A 19 8.23 -32.59 0.47
C GLU A 19 7.12 -33.28 1.29
N VAL A 20 7.25 -33.38 2.62
CA VAL A 20 6.18 -33.86 3.49
C VAL A 20 4.92 -33.00 3.33
N CYS A 21 5.03 -31.66 3.36
CA CYS A 21 3.89 -30.75 3.19
C CYS A 21 3.19 -30.94 1.85
N LEU A 22 3.94 -31.09 0.75
CA LEU A 22 3.38 -31.34 -0.58
C LEU A 22 2.56 -32.64 -0.61
N ARG A 23 3.04 -33.70 0.05
CA ARG A 23 2.32 -34.98 0.16
C ARG A 23 1.09 -34.90 1.06
N LEU A 24 1.17 -34.17 2.16
CA LEU A 24 0.02 -33.97 3.06
C LEU A 24 -1.13 -33.23 2.36
N ALA A 25 -0.82 -32.31 1.43
CA ALA A 25 -1.82 -31.60 0.65
C ALA A 25 -2.58 -32.49 -0.36
N GLU A 26 -2.04 -33.67 -0.68
CA GLU A 26 -2.68 -34.65 -1.59
C GLU A 26 -3.61 -35.63 -0.85
N LEU A 27 -3.58 -35.67 0.48
CA LEU A 27 -4.33 -36.61 1.32
C LEU A 27 -5.75 -36.12 1.62
N ASP A 28 -6.66 -37.06 1.83
CA ASP A 28 -7.99 -36.76 2.36
C ASP A 28 -7.99 -36.58 3.90
N GLU A 29 -9.15 -36.26 4.47
CA GLU A 29 -9.29 -35.97 5.90
C GLU A 29 -9.01 -37.19 6.80
N GLU A 30 -9.36 -38.41 6.35
CA GLU A 30 -9.15 -39.64 7.11
C GLU A 30 -7.66 -40.03 7.09
N GLU A 31 -7.02 -39.91 5.93
CA GLU A 31 -5.59 -40.14 5.74
C GLU A 31 -4.73 -39.11 6.51
N LEU A 32 -5.15 -37.84 6.50
CA LEU A 32 -4.53 -36.77 7.29
C LEU A 32 -4.61 -37.06 8.78
N ALA A 33 -5.79 -37.46 9.28
CA ALA A 33 -5.97 -37.80 10.68
C ALA A 33 -5.08 -38.99 11.10
N ALA A 34 -4.91 -39.99 10.22
CA ALA A 34 -4.06 -41.15 10.48
C ALA A 34 -2.56 -40.78 10.58
N VAL A 35 -2.08 -39.82 9.79
CA VAL A 35 -0.66 -39.43 9.75
C VAL A 35 -0.31 -38.29 10.73
N ALA A 36 -1.30 -37.51 11.18
CA ALA A 36 -1.11 -36.34 12.04
C ALA A 36 -0.25 -36.58 13.29
N PRO A 37 -0.40 -37.68 14.07
CA PRO A 37 0.44 -37.90 15.24
C PRO A 37 1.94 -38.01 14.91
N ARG A 38 2.26 -38.57 13.74
CA ARG A 38 3.65 -38.74 13.26
C ARG A 38 4.22 -37.43 12.76
N VAL A 39 3.42 -36.65 12.03
CA VAL A 39 3.78 -35.29 11.60
C VAL A 39 4.02 -34.39 12.82
N LEU A 40 3.18 -34.50 13.86
CA LEU A 40 3.33 -33.69 15.08
C LEU A 40 4.52 -34.11 15.96
N SER A 41 5.02 -35.35 15.81
CA SER A 41 6.21 -35.83 16.52
C SER A 41 7.53 -35.25 15.98
N TRP A 42 7.51 -34.64 14.79
CA TRP A 42 8.67 -33.93 14.24
C TRP A 42 8.98 -32.65 15.04
N PRO A 43 10.28 -32.31 15.24
CA PRO A 43 10.67 -31.12 15.99
C PRO A 43 10.07 -29.85 15.39
N ALA A 44 9.45 -29.00 16.22
CA ALA A 44 8.76 -27.78 15.77
C ALA A 44 9.69 -26.83 14.99
N GLN A 45 10.97 -26.73 15.39
CA GLN A 45 11.98 -25.90 14.71
C GLN A 45 12.31 -26.39 13.29
N GLN A 46 11.91 -27.62 12.96
CA GLN A 46 12.12 -28.26 11.66
C GLN A 46 10.80 -28.55 10.95
N ARG A 47 9.72 -27.97 11.45
CA ARG A 47 8.43 -27.84 10.78
C ARG A 47 8.15 -26.36 10.50
N PRO A 48 9.05 -25.63 9.80
CA PRO A 48 8.74 -24.26 9.43
C PRO A 48 7.46 -24.25 8.60
N MET A 49 6.63 -23.23 8.76
CA MET A 49 5.51 -23.05 7.84
C MET A 49 6.08 -22.93 6.42
N PRO A 50 5.53 -23.67 5.44
CA PRO A 50 6.06 -23.70 4.07
C PRO A 50 6.03 -22.34 3.35
N ASP A 51 5.42 -21.30 3.96
CA ASP A 51 5.40 -19.93 3.44
C ASP A 51 6.80 -19.26 3.40
N ASP A 52 7.81 -19.83 4.08
CA ASP A 52 9.18 -19.29 4.09
C ASP A 52 9.85 -19.30 2.71
N ASP A 53 9.46 -20.21 1.80
CA ASP A 53 10.12 -20.46 0.51
C ASP A 53 9.34 -19.98 -0.72
N VAL A 54 8.27 -19.21 -0.53
CA VAL A 54 7.61 -18.51 -1.65
C VAL A 54 8.64 -17.59 -2.33
N PRO A 55 8.83 -17.67 -3.67
CA PRO A 55 9.74 -16.77 -4.37
C PRO A 55 9.43 -15.30 -4.03
N ALA A 56 10.44 -14.43 -3.96
CA ALA A 56 10.26 -13.05 -3.48
C ALA A 56 9.20 -12.28 -4.29
N GLU A 57 9.04 -12.60 -5.58
CA GLU A 57 8.04 -12.09 -6.49
C GLU A 57 6.60 -12.59 -6.23
N GLN A 58 6.46 -13.69 -5.48
CA GLN A 58 5.19 -14.28 -5.06
C GLN A 58 4.87 -14.00 -3.58
N LYS A 59 5.82 -13.46 -2.80
CA LYS A 59 5.58 -12.98 -1.43
C LYS A 59 4.75 -11.69 -1.49
N ALA A 60 3.46 -11.82 -1.22
CA ALA A 60 2.55 -10.69 -1.10
C ALA A 60 2.74 -10.03 0.27
N PHE A 61 3.10 -8.75 0.27
CA PHE A 61 3.12 -7.89 1.46
C PHE A 61 2.12 -6.75 1.26
N GLY A 62 1.72 -6.12 2.37
CA GLY A 62 1.03 -4.83 2.34
C GLY A 62 -0.35 -4.84 1.66
N PRO A 63 -0.80 -3.69 1.11
CA PRO A 63 -2.13 -3.53 0.54
C PRO A 63 -2.31 -4.26 -0.79
N VAL A 64 -3.58 -4.49 -1.13
CA VAL A 64 -4.02 -4.98 -2.43
C VAL A 64 -5.06 -4.04 -3.04
N ALA A 65 -5.16 -4.01 -4.36
CA ALA A 65 -6.21 -3.30 -5.08
C ALA A 65 -6.66 -4.10 -6.30
N LEU A 66 -7.96 -4.06 -6.59
CA LEU A 66 -8.52 -4.57 -7.84
C LEU A 66 -8.80 -3.40 -8.79
N ASP A 67 -8.68 -3.61 -10.10
CA ASP A 67 -9.20 -2.64 -11.07
C ASP A 67 -10.74 -2.61 -11.04
N ALA A 68 -11.34 -1.57 -11.65
CA ALA A 68 -12.79 -1.39 -11.64
C ALA A 68 -13.57 -2.55 -12.30
N ARG A 69 -12.89 -3.38 -13.10
CA ARG A 69 -13.47 -4.56 -13.78
C ARG A 69 -13.17 -5.89 -13.06
N GLY A 70 -12.38 -5.88 -11.98
CA GLY A 70 -11.94 -7.07 -11.27
C GLY A 70 -11.06 -8.03 -12.09
N ARG A 71 -10.43 -7.55 -13.16
CA ARG A 71 -9.55 -8.32 -14.05
C ARG A 71 -8.09 -8.22 -13.65
N LEU A 72 -7.71 -7.12 -13.01
CA LEU A 72 -6.34 -6.89 -12.56
C LEU A 72 -6.28 -6.83 -11.05
N LEU A 73 -5.27 -7.46 -10.48
CA LEU A 73 -4.91 -7.37 -9.06
C LEU A 73 -3.54 -6.71 -8.95
N ALA A 74 -3.46 -5.63 -8.18
CA ALA A 74 -2.20 -5.06 -7.73
C ALA A 74 -1.96 -5.47 -6.29
N HIS A 75 -0.72 -5.83 -5.99
CA HIS A 75 -0.26 -6.05 -4.63
C HIS A 75 1.18 -5.59 -4.49
N THR A 76 1.61 -5.38 -3.25
CA THR A 76 3.00 -5.04 -2.97
C THR A 76 3.83 -6.29 -2.75
N ALA A 77 5.12 -6.16 -2.99
CA ALA A 77 6.15 -7.15 -2.75
C ALA A 77 7.24 -6.47 -1.89
N PRO A 78 8.22 -7.22 -1.36
CA PRO A 78 9.30 -6.65 -0.57
C PRO A 78 9.99 -5.46 -1.24
N ASP A 79 10.59 -4.59 -0.42
CA ASP A 79 11.31 -3.37 -0.81
C ASP A 79 10.48 -2.32 -1.56
N GLY A 80 9.15 -2.29 -1.36
CA GLY A 80 8.27 -1.29 -1.96
C GLY A 80 7.96 -1.53 -3.45
N ARG A 81 8.28 -2.72 -3.97
CA ARG A 81 7.91 -3.12 -5.33
C ARG A 81 6.40 -3.35 -5.39
N VAL A 82 5.79 -2.98 -6.52
CA VAL A 82 4.40 -3.32 -6.83
C VAL A 82 4.36 -4.28 -8.00
N VAL A 83 3.48 -5.27 -7.90
CA VAL A 83 3.25 -6.29 -8.91
C VAL A 83 1.79 -6.21 -9.36
N ILE A 84 1.58 -6.28 -10.68
CA ILE A 84 0.27 -6.35 -11.32
C ILE A 84 0.11 -7.76 -11.86
N ARG A 85 -1.04 -8.37 -11.58
CA ARG A 85 -1.40 -9.72 -12.01
C ARG A 85 -2.77 -9.73 -12.66
N GLU A 86 -3.00 -10.73 -13.50
CA GLU A 86 -4.35 -11.15 -13.83
C GLU A 86 -5.03 -11.66 -12.55
N ALA A 87 -6.20 -11.11 -12.25
CA ALA A 87 -6.99 -11.54 -11.10
C ALA A 87 -7.53 -12.96 -11.30
N ASP A 88 -7.82 -13.32 -12.56
CA ASP A 88 -8.11 -14.69 -12.98
C ASP A 88 -6.81 -15.38 -13.38
N GLY A 89 -6.52 -16.57 -12.85
CA GLY A 89 -5.29 -17.33 -13.14
C GLY A 89 -4.00 -16.84 -12.47
N GLY A 90 -3.90 -15.58 -12.04
CA GLY A 90 -2.78 -15.09 -11.21
C GLY A 90 -1.48 -14.77 -11.96
N ALA A 91 -1.52 -14.74 -13.29
CA ALA A 91 -0.35 -14.48 -14.14
C ALA A 91 0.25 -13.10 -13.83
N VAL A 92 1.58 -13.03 -13.66
CA VAL A 92 2.29 -11.75 -13.49
C VAL A 92 2.32 -11.03 -14.82
N LEU A 93 1.78 -9.82 -14.86
CA LEU A 93 1.78 -8.98 -16.05
C LEU A 93 2.97 -8.02 -16.02
N ALA A 94 3.12 -7.28 -14.93
CA ALA A 94 4.17 -6.29 -14.80
C ALA A 94 4.55 -6.07 -13.34
N ALA A 95 5.75 -5.57 -13.11
CA ALA A 95 6.18 -5.10 -11.81
C ALA A 95 7.05 -3.85 -11.95
N ALA A 96 6.95 -2.95 -10.99
CA ALA A 96 7.78 -1.74 -10.95
C ALA A 96 8.19 -1.41 -9.53
N GLN A 97 9.36 -0.77 -9.41
CA GLN A 97 9.78 -0.23 -8.13
C GLN A 97 9.08 1.11 -7.88
N THR A 98 8.40 1.24 -6.74
CA THR A 98 7.79 2.52 -6.36
C THR A 98 8.82 3.46 -5.76
N GLY A 99 9.90 2.96 -5.16
CA GLY A 99 10.85 3.78 -4.41
C GLY A 99 10.24 4.41 -3.15
N LEU A 100 9.04 3.98 -2.76
CA LEU A 100 8.51 4.17 -1.42
C LEU A 100 9.21 3.16 -0.50
N THR A 101 9.50 3.55 0.73
CA THR A 101 10.07 2.62 1.73
C THR A 101 9.01 1.63 2.19
N ASP A 102 7.78 2.11 2.31
CA ASP A 102 6.60 1.35 2.70
C ASP A 102 5.44 1.77 1.81
N VAL A 103 4.73 0.79 1.28
CA VAL A 103 3.51 1.02 0.49
C VAL A 103 2.35 0.57 1.37
N ASN A 104 1.50 1.52 1.78
CA ASN A 104 0.42 1.28 2.73
C ASN A 104 -0.95 1.29 2.05
N ALA A 105 -1.09 1.92 0.88
CA ALA A 105 -2.31 1.84 0.08
C ALA A 105 -2.05 1.87 -1.43
N LEU A 106 -2.98 1.28 -2.18
CA LEU A 106 -3.00 1.21 -3.64
C LEU A 106 -4.40 1.57 -4.15
N ALA A 107 -4.48 2.29 -5.27
CA ALA A 107 -5.75 2.56 -5.96
C ALA A 107 -5.57 2.56 -7.48
N PHE A 108 -6.32 1.72 -8.19
CA PHE A 108 -6.36 1.74 -9.64
C PHE A 108 -7.12 2.96 -10.17
N ALA A 109 -6.69 3.45 -11.32
CA ALA A 109 -7.48 4.35 -12.14
C ALA A 109 -8.78 3.66 -12.59
N PRO A 110 -9.89 4.39 -12.73
CA PRO A 110 -11.15 3.83 -13.22
C PRO A 110 -11.04 3.16 -14.60
N ASP A 111 -10.12 3.63 -15.45
CA ASP A 111 -9.84 3.05 -16.76
C ASP A 111 -8.87 1.86 -16.72
N GLY A 112 -8.25 1.58 -15.58
CA GLY A 112 -7.25 0.54 -15.37
C GLY A 112 -5.87 0.86 -15.96
N ALA A 113 -5.64 2.06 -16.51
CA ALA A 113 -4.39 2.43 -17.18
C ALA A 113 -3.29 2.91 -16.23
N ALA A 114 -3.62 3.14 -14.96
CA ALA A 114 -2.66 3.58 -13.96
C ALA A 114 -3.01 3.08 -12.57
N LEU A 115 -2.01 3.11 -11.69
CA LEU A 115 -2.09 2.71 -10.30
C LEU A 115 -1.42 3.78 -9.43
N PHE A 116 -2.12 4.24 -8.41
CA PHE A 116 -1.60 5.19 -7.44
C PHE A 116 -1.17 4.45 -6.18
N ALA A 117 0.13 4.50 -5.88
CA ALA A 117 0.72 3.90 -4.68
C ALA A 117 1.02 4.98 -3.64
N VAL A 118 0.66 4.73 -2.39
CA VAL A 118 0.77 5.69 -1.28
C VAL A 118 1.43 5.04 -0.07
N GLY A 119 2.31 5.77 0.58
CA GLY A 119 2.95 5.34 1.82
C GLY A 119 4.06 6.29 2.25
N GLY A 120 5.21 5.73 2.61
CA GLY A 120 6.35 6.48 3.13
C GLY A 120 7.50 6.60 2.15
N ALA A 121 8.22 7.72 2.20
CA ALA A 121 9.52 7.85 1.58
C ALA A 121 10.47 8.69 2.44
N VAL A 122 11.70 8.21 2.60
CA VAL A 122 12.79 8.97 3.23
C VAL A 122 13.35 10.03 2.29
N GLU A 123 13.88 11.11 2.85
CA GLU A 123 14.64 12.10 2.08
C GLU A 123 16.10 11.65 1.93
N GLY A 124 16.66 11.77 0.72
CA GLY A 124 18.05 11.41 0.44
C GLY A 124 18.31 9.89 0.46
N ALA A 125 19.53 9.50 0.80
CA ALA A 125 19.90 8.09 0.91
C ALA A 125 19.23 7.49 2.16
N ALA A 126 18.57 6.34 2.02
CA ALA A 126 17.93 5.66 3.13
C ALA A 126 18.96 5.31 4.21
N VAL A 127 18.94 6.03 5.33
CA VAL A 127 19.72 5.71 6.54
C VAL A 127 18.81 4.94 7.48
N ARG A 128 19.36 3.92 8.15
CA ARG A 128 18.61 3.12 9.13
C ARG A 128 18.09 4.04 10.25
N GLY A 129 16.77 4.08 10.44
CA GLY A 129 16.11 4.95 11.42
C GLY A 129 15.71 6.33 10.90
N ALA A 130 15.86 6.61 9.60
CA ALA A 130 15.31 7.82 8.99
C ALA A 130 13.77 7.75 8.97
N GLN A 131 13.12 8.83 9.39
CA GLN A 131 11.67 8.95 9.35
C GLN A 131 11.19 9.06 7.91
N ALA A 132 10.17 8.28 7.54
CA ALA A 132 9.59 8.31 6.22
C ALA A 132 8.43 9.31 6.18
N GLY A 133 8.55 10.35 5.35
CA GLY A 133 7.48 11.32 5.17
C GLY A 133 6.37 10.79 4.25
N PRO A 134 5.14 11.32 4.33
CA PRO A 134 4.05 11.00 3.42
C PRO A 134 4.46 11.20 1.96
N ALA A 135 4.31 10.15 1.17
CA ALA A 135 4.65 10.17 -0.25
C ALA A 135 3.70 9.29 -1.06
N ALA A 136 3.64 9.59 -2.36
CA ALA A 136 2.88 8.82 -3.31
C ALA A 136 3.61 8.75 -4.65
N ARG A 137 3.20 7.78 -5.47
CA ARG A 137 3.71 7.63 -6.83
C ARG A 137 2.66 7.09 -7.76
N MET A 138 2.62 7.69 -8.95
CA MET A 138 1.85 7.17 -10.07
C MET A 138 2.66 6.08 -10.79
N LEU A 139 2.03 4.94 -11.06
CA LEU A 139 2.56 3.89 -11.91
C LEU A 139 1.65 3.77 -13.14
N ASN A 140 2.18 4.02 -14.32
CA ASN A 140 1.43 3.94 -15.57
C ASN A 140 1.56 2.53 -16.13
N LEU A 141 0.43 1.89 -16.41
CA LEU A 141 0.35 0.57 -17.01
C LEU A 141 0.20 0.73 -18.52
N ASP A 142 1.19 0.27 -19.27
CA ASP A 142 1.07 0.08 -20.70
C ASP A 142 0.57 -1.35 -20.95
N PRO A 143 -0.67 -1.54 -21.45
CA PRO A 143 -1.26 -2.85 -21.69
C PRO A 143 -0.82 -3.47 -23.02
N ALA A 144 0.35 -3.08 -23.56
CA ALA A 144 0.91 -3.64 -24.79
C ALA A 144 0.75 -5.18 -24.78
N PRO A 145 0.09 -5.79 -25.79
CA PRO A 145 -0.36 -7.19 -25.73
C PRO A 145 0.76 -8.20 -25.49
N ASP A 146 1.95 -7.91 -26.01
CA ASP A 146 3.08 -8.84 -25.99
C ASP A 146 3.92 -8.70 -24.71
N HIS A 147 3.98 -7.48 -24.14
CA HIS A 147 4.81 -7.15 -22.98
C HIS A 147 4.18 -6.00 -22.17
N PRO A 148 3.19 -6.28 -21.32
CA PRO A 148 2.65 -5.25 -20.44
C PRO A 148 3.77 -4.71 -19.55
N SER A 149 3.81 -3.39 -19.39
CA SER A 149 4.87 -2.73 -18.63
C SER A 149 4.30 -1.76 -17.63
N LEU A 150 5.00 -1.61 -16.50
CA LEU A 150 4.62 -0.68 -15.45
C LEU A 150 5.74 0.33 -15.28
N THR A 151 5.44 1.60 -15.53
CA THR A 151 6.43 2.68 -15.48
C THR A 151 6.13 3.60 -14.31
N ALA A 152 7.12 3.77 -13.43
CA ALA A 152 7.01 4.62 -12.27
C ALA A 152 7.24 6.10 -12.63
N GLY A 153 6.29 6.95 -12.26
CA GLY A 153 6.40 8.41 -12.41
C GLY A 153 7.24 9.08 -11.33
N ALA A 154 7.15 10.41 -11.25
CA ALA A 154 7.85 11.20 -10.23
C ALA A 154 7.39 10.84 -8.81
N LEU A 155 8.26 11.08 -7.81
CA LEU A 155 7.88 10.90 -6.41
C LEU A 155 7.10 12.15 -6.03
N VAL A 156 5.92 11.95 -5.47
CA VAL A 156 5.04 13.02 -5.05
C VAL A 156 5.10 13.08 -3.53
N ARG A 157 5.30 14.28 -2.98
CA ARG A 157 5.21 14.56 -1.55
C ARG A 157 4.21 15.67 -1.34
N SER A 158 3.57 15.65 -0.18
CA SER A 158 2.72 16.76 0.25
C SER A 158 3.54 18.05 0.36
N ALA A 159 3.02 19.16 -0.18
CA ALA A 159 3.68 20.46 -0.17
C ALA A 159 3.72 21.07 1.24
N GLU A 160 2.68 20.83 2.01
CA GLU A 160 2.54 21.27 3.40
C GLU A 160 2.16 20.07 4.27
N LEU A 161 2.70 20.03 5.49
CA LEU A 161 2.41 19.02 6.49
C LEU A 161 1.99 19.72 7.80
N PRO A 162 1.04 19.16 8.58
CA PRO A 162 0.64 19.72 9.86
C PRO A 162 1.72 19.56 10.97
N GLY A 163 2.78 18.81 10.67
CA GLY A 163 3.89 18.49 11.55
C GLY A 163 4.76 17.39 10.94
N GLU A 164 5.66 16.82 11.73
CA GLU A 164 6.42 15.63 11.33
C GLU A 164 5.50 14.40 11.32
N LEU A 165 5.08 13.97 10.13
CA LEU A 165 4.31 12.75 9.94
C LEU A 165 5.23 11.59 9.62
N ASP A 166 5.15 10.51 10.40
CA ASP A 166 5.85 9.26 10.11
C ASP A 166 4.92 8.27 9.39
N ALA A 167 5.11 8.17 8.08
CA ALA A 167 4.36 7.27 7.21
C ALA A 167 4.80 5.81 7.34
N ALA A 168 5.88 5.51 8.08
CA ALA A 168 6.29 4.15 8.44
C ALA A 168 5.71 3.69 9.80
N SER A 169 4.98 4.55 10.51
CA SER A 169 4.36 4.18 11.79
C SER A 169 3.30 3.07 11.64
N PRO A 170 3.07 2.24 12.67
CA PRO A 170 2.00 1.22 12.64
C PRO A 170 0.61 1.80 12.39
N PHE A 171 0.35 3.02 12.88
CA PHE A 171 -0.90 3.72 12.62
C PHE A 171 -1.02 4.12 11.14
N ALA A 172 0.06 4.61 10.52
CA ALA A 172 0.08 4.91 9.09
C ALA A 172 -0.16 3.67 8.22
N ALA A 173 0.42 2.52 8.59
CA ALA A 173 0.24 1.27 7.86
C ALA A 173 -1.24 0.84 7.75
N THR A 174 -2.06 1.16 8.75
CA THR A 174 -3.48 0.76 8.81
C THR A 174 -4.45 1.86 8.40
N SER A 175 -4.05 3.13 8.52
CA SER A 175 -4.93 4.28 8.30
C SER A 175 -4.71 4.98 6.95
N THR A 176 -3.59 4.75 6.28
CA THR A 176 -3.32 5.31 4.95
C THR A 176 -4.36 4.84 3.94
N ARG A 177 -4.82 5.75 3.08
CA ARG A 177 -5.75 5.45 1.98
C ARG A 177 -5.25 6.08 0.69
N ALA A 178 -5.36 5.30 -0.39
CA ALA A 178 -5.27 5.79 -1.75
C ALA A 178 -6.68 5.69 -2.32
N VAL A 179 -7.14 6.74 -3.01
CA VAL A 179 -8.43 6.73 -3.69
C VAL A 179 -8.28 7.39 -5.05
N TRP A 180 -9.02 6.88 -6.04
CA TRP A 180 -9.13 7.54 -7.34
C TRP A 180 -10.51 8.16 -7.46
N ALA A 181 -10.57 9.49 -7.46
CA ALA A 181 -11.80 10.24 -7.67
C ALA A 181 -11.84 10.81 -9.10
N ASP A 182 -12.97 11.40 -9.50
CA ASP A 182 -13.15 12.00 -10.83
C ASP A 182 -12.10 13.06 -11.18
N ARG A 183 -11.61 13.77 -10.16
CA ARG A 183 -10.58 14.83 -10.28
C ARG A 183 -9.14 14.30 -10.15
N GLY A 184 -8.96 12.99 -10.19
CA GLY A 184 -7.68 12.31 -10.05
C GLY A 184 -7.50 11.65 -8.67
N PRO A 185 -6.33 11.05 -8.43
CA PRO A 185 -6.12 10.31 -7.20
C PRO A 185 -5.66 11.19 -6.04
N PHE A 186 -6.05 10.76 -4.85
CA PHE A 186 -5.69 11.38 -3.58
C PHE A 186 -4.99 10.38 -2.67
N ALA A 187 -3.99 10.89 -1.97
CA ALA A 187 -3.29 10.20 -0.91
C ALA A 187 -3.75 10.80 0.42
N PHE A 188 -4.33 9.97 1.27
CA PHE A 188 -4.53 10.29 2.67
C PHE A 188 -3.53 9.50 3.50
N VAL A 189 -2.72 10.19 4.28
CA VAL A 189 -1.74 9.59 5.19
C VAL A 189 -1.98 10.13 6.59
N ALA A 190 -2.08 9.23 7.57
CA ALA A 190 -2.23 9.57 8.97
C ALA A 190 -1.10 8.93 9.78
N SER A 191 -0.66 9.61 10.83
CA SER A 191 0.25 9.08 11.85
C SER A 191 -0.28 9.51 13.22
N ASP A 192 0.39 9.07 14.28
CA ASP A 192 0.06 9.50 15.65
C ASP A 192 0.14 11.04 15.82
N HIS A 193 0.89 11.72 14.96
CA HIS A 193 1.18 13.16 15.04
C HIS A 193 0.43 14.02 14.00
N GLY A 194 -0.58 13.46 13.33
CA GLY A 194 -1.42 14.23 12.41
C GLY A 194 -1.89 13.45 11.19
N SER A 195 -2.56 14.14 10.29
CA SER A 195 -3.07 13.57 9.05
C SER A 195 -3.04 14.57 7.92
N VAL A 196 -2.86 14.08 6.70
CA VAL A 196 -2.78 14.91 5.50
C VAL A 196 -3.47 14.24 4.33
N LEU A 197 -4.18 15.03 3.53
CA LEU A 197 -4.72 14.67 2.22
C LEU A 197 -3.99 15.50 1.15
N PHE A 198 -3.39 14.85 0.16
CA PHE A 198 -2.75 15.53 -0.96
C PHE A 198 -3.05 14.86 -2.31
N ASP A 199 -2.93 15.63 -3.38
CA ASP A 199 -3.19 15.17 -4.75
C ASP A 199 -1.94 14.58 -5.44
N SER A 200 -2.14 14.03 -6.64
CA SER A 200 -1.06 13.45 -7.46
C SER A 200 0.04 14.42 -7.91
N VAL A 201 -0.09 15.73 -7.65
CA VAL A 201 0.98 16.72 -7.91
C VAL A 201 1.54 17.30 -6.61
N GLY A 202 1.14 16.75 -5.46
CA GLY A 202 1.69 17.08 -4.15
C GLY A 202 1.00 18.24 -3.45
N ARG A 203 -0.13 18.75 -3.96
CA ARG A 203 -0.85 19.83 -3.27
C ARG A 203 -1.56 19.28 -2.06
N THR A 204 -1.30 19.88 -0.90
CA THR A 204 -2.07 19.63 0.33
C THR A 204 -3.47 20.22 0.17
N LEU A 205 -4.48 19.37 0.31
CA LEU A 205 -5.89 19.75 0.19
C LEU A 205 -6.56 19.86 1.57
N TRP A 206 -6.07 19.10 2.53
CA TRP A 206 -6.56 19.08 3.89
C TRP A 206 -5.46 18.54 4.81
N ALA A 207 -5.40 19.05 6.03
CA ALA A 207 -4.49 18.57 7.05
C ALA A 207 -5.09 18.75 8.44
N HIS A 208 -4.72 17.89 9.37
CA HIS A 208 -5.15 17.95 10.77
C HIS A 208 -3.99 17.60 11.71
N PRO A 209 -3.85 18.30 12.86
CA PRO A 209 -2.73 18.08 13.78
C PRO A 209 -2.81 16.76 14.57
N SER A 210 -3.93 16.05 14.53
CA SER A 210 -4.07 14.71 15.12
C SER A 210 -4.35 13.64 14.07
N GLY A 211 -3.93 12.40 14.37
CA GLY A 211 -4.23 11.23 13.56
C GLY A 211 -5.73 11.03 13.40
N GLN A 212 -6.20 11.00 12.16
CA GLN A 212 -7.59 10.71 11.81
C GLN A 212 -7.68 9.37 11.09
N ILE A 213 -8.79 8.66 11.30
CA ILE A 213 -9.20 7.56 10.43
C ILE A 213 -10.11 8.16 9.36
N VAL A 214 -9.95 7.72 8.11
CA VAL A 214 -10.74 8.22 6.99
C VAL A 214 -11.46 7.10 6.26
N SER A 215 -12.64 7.42 5.73
CA SER A 215 -13.30 6.68 4.66
C SER A 215 -13.71 7.63 3.54
N PHE A 216 -13.62 7.20 2.30
CA PHE A 216 -14.10 7.96 1.14
C PHE A 216 -15.45 7.42 0.70
N THR A 217 -16.30 8.31 0.18
CA THR A 217 -17.52 7.86 -0.49
C THR A 217 -17.17 7.07 -1.76
N PRO A 218 -17.97 6.06 -2.16
CA PRO A 218 -17.68 5.23 -3.34
C PRO A 218 -17.57 6.01 -4.65
N ASP A 219 -18.24 7.16 -4.74
CA ASP A 219 -18.19 8.10 -5.87
C ASP A 219 -16.98 9.05 -5.81
N GLY A 220 -16.13 8.96 -4.78
CA GLY A 220 -14.97 9.81 -4.61
C GLY A 220 -15.30 11.30 -4.39
N GLN A 221 -16.54 11.65 -4.03
CA GLN A 221 -16.96 13.05 -3.88
C GLN A 221 -16.74 13.62 -2.48
N ALA A 222 -16.64 12.77 -1.46
CA ALA A 222 -16.43 13.20 -0.09
C ALA A 222 -15.51 12.23 0.67
N MET A 223 -14.96 12.73 1.75
CA MET A 223 -14.33 11.91 2.78
C MET A 223 -14.99 12.17 4.13
N VAL A 224 -15.05 11.13 4.95
CA VAL A 224 -15.50 11.20 6.34
C VAL A 224 -14.29 10.90 7.22
N THR A 225 -13.94 11.84 8.10
CA THR A 225 -12.86 11.69 9.08
C THR A 225 -13.43 11.38 10.45
N VAL A 226 -12.73 10.55 11.21
CA VAL A 226 -13.04 10.23 12.60
C VAL A 226 -11.83 10.55 13.48
N GLY A 227 -12.05 11.44 14.45
CA GLY A 227 -11.12 11.83 15.51
C GLY A 227 -11.89 12.06 16.81
N GLU A 228 -11.82 13.29 17.34
CA GLU A 228 -12.69 13.70 18.46
C GLU A 228 -14.16 13.82 18.02
N SER A 229 -14.36 14.18 16.75
CA SER A 229 -15.65 14.28 16.06
C SER A 229 -15.66 13.41 14.79
N ILE A 230 -16.87 13.22 14.24
CA ILE A 230 -17.07 12.67 12.90
C ILE A 230 -17.42 13.83 11.98
N ASP A 231 -16.55 14.10 11.01
CA ASP A 231 -16.70 15.23 10.09
C ASP A 231 -16.72 14.74 8.65
N ALA A 232 -17.58 15.34 7.83
CA ALA A 232 -17.68 15.05 6.40
C ALA A 232 -17.16 16.24 5.58
N TRP A 233 -16.27 15.94 4.64
CA TRP A 233 -15.58 16.91 3.81
C TRP A 233 -15.88 16.64 2.33
N PHE A 234 -16.53 17.59 1.65
CA PHE A 234 -16.70 17.49 0.21
C PHE A 234 -15.38 17.77 -0.49
N LEU A 235 -14.90 16.78 -1.23
CA LEU A 235 -13.64 16.82 -1.96
C LEU A 235 -13.58 17.99 -2.95
N ALA A 236 -14.70 18.30 -3.61
CA ALA A 236 -14.82 19.48 -4.48
C ALA A 236 -14.56 20.81 -3.74
N GLY A 237 -14.91 20.89 -2.45
CA GLY A 237 -14.69 22.07 -1.61
C GLY A 237 -13.27 22.18 -1.04
N LEU A 238 -12.45 21.13 -1.16
CA LEU A 238 -11.06 21.10 -0.67
C LEU A 238 -10.05 21.70 -1.68
N ALA A 239 -10.51 22.49 -2.66
CA ALA A 239 -9.68 23.20 -3.63
C ALA A 239 -9.70 24.73 -3.40
N VAL A 240 -8.70 25.20 -2.62
CA VAL A 240 -8.06 26.53 -2.48
C VAL A 240 -8.93 27.81 -2.54
N PRO A 241 -8.97 28.64 -1.48
CA PRO A 241 -9.31 30.06 -1.61
C PRO A 241 -8.21 30.74 -2.44
N GLU A 242 -8.57 31.43 -3.52
CA GLU A 242 -7.65 32.40 -4.13
C GLU A 242 -7.13 33.30 -3.01
N ARG A 243 -5.80 33.46 -2.90
CA ARG A 243 -5.26 34.57 -2.12
C ARG A 243 -5.71 35.85 -2.82
N THR A 244 -6.85 36.41 -2.40
CA THR A 244 -7.04 37.86 -2.47
C THR A 244 -5.91 38.47 -1.66
N GLY A 245 -4.79 38.75 -2.32
CA GLY A 245 -3.80 39.66 -1.77
C GLY A 245 -4.53 40.96 -1.41
N PRO A 246 -4.20 41.62 -0.29
CA PRO A 246 -4.77 42.92 0.00
C PRO A 246 -4.41 43.85 -1.16
N GLY A 247 -5.41 44.10 -2.00
CA GLY A 247 -5.38 45.14 -3.00
C GLY A 247 -5.09 46.46 -2.30
N ALA A 248 -4.28 47.26 -2.97
CA ALA A 248 -3.92 48.59 -2.57
C ALA A 248 -5.17 49.46 -2.31
N ALA A 249 -5.50 49.64 -1.04
CA ALA A 249 -6.28 50.74 -0.48
C ALA A 249 -6.00 50.68 1.02
N ASP A 250 -5.05 51.43 1.57
CA ASP A 250 -5.24 52.84 1.87
C ASP A 250 -3.86 53.50 2.00
N ARG A 251 -3.50 54.35 1.03
CA ARG A 251 -2.43 55.34 1.18
C ARG A 251 -3.10 56.69 1.36
N THR A 252 -3.67 56.93 2.53
CA THR A 252 -3.96 58.29 2.99
C THR A 252 -4.10 58.35 4.51
N ALA A 253 -3.61 59.46 5.08
CA ALA A 253 -3.64 59.88 6.48
C ALA A 253 -2.60 59.19 7.39
N GLY A 254 -1.71 59.88 8.09
CA GLY A 254 -1.46 61.30 8.27
C GLY A 254 -0.39 61.42 9.37
N ALA A 255 0.62 62.26 9.16
CA ALA A 255 1.63 62.55 10.17
C ALA A 255 1.01 63.31 11.35
N PRO A 256 1.59 63.17 12.55
CA PRO A 256 1.71 64.32 13.44
C PRO A 256 3.17 64.63 13.79
N ARG A 257 3.37 65.92 14.02
CA ARG A 257 4.59 66.58 14.49
C ARG A 257 4.98 66.15 15.91
#